data_AF-A0A2D9B6C2-F1
#
_entry.id   AF-A0A2D9B6C2-F1
#
_cell.length_a   1.000
_cell.length_b   1.000
_cell.length_c   1.000
_cell.angle_alpha   90.00
_cell.angle_beta   90.00
_cell.angle_gamma   90.00
#
_symmetry.space_group_name_H-M   'P 1'
#
loop_
_entity.id
_entity.type
_entity.pdbx_description
1 polymer ?
#
loop_
_entity_poly.entity_id
_entity_poly.type
_entity_poly.pdbx_seq_one_letter_code
_entity_poly.pdbx_strand_id
1 'polypeptide(L)'
;MIPKTFNEVIDLGDGREISIETGKLAKQADGSVVVRMGDAMLLCTIVSNKEASPVDFLPLTVDYREKFAAAGRYPGGFFKREARPSTEEVLTMRLVDRCLRPLFPKDYHAETQVMIQLMSHDDNVMPDALAGLAASAAIQLSDIPFECPISEARVARINGEFVINPSYEALQEADIDIMVGASEDSVMMVEGEMKECSEEEMAEAIKFAHEAIKVQCQAQVRLAEKVGKKETRTYEGEREDEALQQKVYEASYSKCYDIAKQGSTKQERGEAFANVKEEVKALFSEEELEENG
;
A
#
# COMPACT_ATOMS: atom_id res chain seq x y z
N MET A 1 17.92 21.95 20.79
CA MET A 1 17.15 22.66 19.74
C MET A 1 15.82 21.95 19.61
N ILE A 2 14.70 22.65 19.77
CA ILE A 2 13.37 22.05 19.58
C ILE A 2 13.19 21.76 18.09
N PRO A 3 12.86 20.52 17.67
CA PRO A 3 12.61 20.20 16.27
C PRO A 3 11.52 21.11 15.67
N LYS A 4 11.77 21.65 14.46
CA LYS A 4 10.69 22.26 13.67
C LYS A 4 9.73 21.15 13.23
N THR A 5 8.44 21.34 13.47
CA THR A 5 7.38 20.42 13.05
C THR A 5 6.52 21.06 11.97
N PHE A 6 5.92 20.22 11.15
CA PHE A 6 4.95 20.60 10.12
C PHE A 6 3.71 19.74 10.31
N ASN A 7 2.54 20.34 10.13
CA ASN A 7 1.26 19.68 10.35
C ASN A 7 0.24 20.04 9.27
N GLU A 8 -0.58 19.06 8.91
CA GLU A 8 -1.81 19.21 8.12
C GLU A 8 -2.97 18.59 8.88
N VAL A 9 -4.17 19.16 8.71
CA VAL A 9 -5.40 18.67 9.32
C VAL A 9 -6.41 18.39 8.21
N ILE A 10 -7.07 17.25 8.32
CA ILE A 10 -8.17 16.80 7.47
C ILE A 10 -9.43 16.80 8.34
N ASP A 11 -10.40 17.62 7.98
CA ASP A 11 -11.72 17.66 8.60
C ASP A 11 -12.61 16.57 7.97
N LEU A 12 -13.26 15.74 8.79
CA LEU A 12 -14.19 14.72 8.33
C LEU A 12 -15.63 15.24 8.19
N GLY A 13 -15.89 16.50 8.59
CA GLY A 13 -17.18 17.18 8.41
C GLY A 13 -18.20 16.92 9.54
N ASP A 14 -17.85 16.11 10.53
CA ASP A 14 -18.69 15.76 11.68
C ASP A 14 -18.07 16.18 13.03
N GLY A 15 -17.05 17.05 12.97
CA GLY A 15 -16.28 17.52 14.12
C GLY A 15 -15.10 16.62 14.49
N ARG A 16 -14.92 15.47 13.82
CA ARG A 16 -13.70 14.68 13.91
C ARG A 16 -12.67 15.17 12.90
N GLU A 17 -11.41 15.11 13.29
CA GLU A 17 -10.28 15.54 12.47
C GLU A 17 -9.16 14.49 12.50
N ILE A 18 -8.47 14.35 11.36
CA ILE A 18 -7.23 13.59 11.24
C ILE A 18 -6.08 14.58 11.07
N SER A 19 -5.07 14.49 11.91
CA SER A 19 -3.85 15.29 11.82
C SER A 19 -2.67 14.47 11.30
N ILE A 20 -1.81 15.11 10.51
CA ILE A 20 -0.62 14.52 9.90
C ILE A 20 0.59 15.40 10.25
N GLU A 21 1.43 14.95 11.18
CA GLU A 21 2.61 15.69 11.66
C GLU A 21 3.93 15.04 11.21
N THR A 22 4.91 15.85 10.80
CA THR A 22 6.29 15.40 10.55
C THR A 22 7.34 16.38 11.10
N GLY A 23 8.61 15.96 11.07
CA GLY A 23 9.76 16.78 11.46
C GLY A 23 10.23 16.62 12.92
N LYS A 24 9.49 15.85 13.73
CA LYS A 24 9.84 15.60 15.14
C LYS A 24 10.54 14.26 15.37
N LEU A 25 9.94 13.17 14.88
CA LEU A 25 10.33 11.78 15.16
C LEU A 25 10.99 11.12 13.94
N ALA A 26 11.85 10.13 14.21
CA ALA A 26 12.45 9.24 13.19
C ALA A 26 13.11 9.95 11.99
N LYS A 27 13.84 11.05 12.24
CA LYS A 27 14.46 11.89 11.19
C LYS A 27 15.51 11.22 10.31
N GLN A 28 15.94 10.02 10.67
CA GLN A 28 16.90 9.24 9.89
C GLN A 28 16.22 8.31 8.89
N ALA A 29 14.90 8.12 8.99
CA ALA A 29 14.14 7.44 7.94
C ALA A 29 14.07 8.32 6.69
N ASP A 30 13.88 7.70 5.53
CA ASP A 30 13.68 8.44 4.28
C ASP A 30 12.41 9.29 4.34
N GLY A 31 11.37 8.76 4.98
CA GLY A 31 10.14 9.48 5.32
C GLY A 31 9.60 9.05 6.68
N SER A 32 9.02 9.99 7.44
CA SER A 32 8.35 9.69 8.70
C SER A 32 7.19 10.64 8.96
N VAL A 33 6.15 10.09 9.59
CA VAL A 33 4.94 10.85 9.91
C VAL A 33 4.26 10.28 11.15
N VAL A 34 3.58 11.17 11.88
CA VAL A 34 2.65 10.80 12.93
C VAL A 34 1.25 11.16 12.44
N VAL A 35 0.39 10.16 12.29
CA VAL A 35 -1.03 10.37 11.98
C VAL A 35 -1.82 10.20 13.27
N ARG A 36 -2.76 11.10 13.53
CA ARG A 36 -3.60 11.07 14.73
C ARG A 36 -5.05 11.44 14.44
N MET A 37 -5.97 10.65 14.97
CA MET A 37 -7.41 10.94 15.03
C MET A 37 -7.88 10.66 16.46
N GLY A 38 -8.55 11.60 17.12
CA GLY A 38 -8.83 11.48 18.56
C GLY A 38 -7.54 11.30 19.36
N ASP A 39 -7.49 10.27 20.21
CA ASP A 39 -6.30 9.87 20.96
C ASP A 39 -5.51 8.71 20.31
N ALA A 40 -6.01 8.18 19.18
CA ALA A 40 -5.29 7.17 18.40
C ALA A 40 -4.15 7.83 17.62
N MET A 41 -2.94 7.30 17.78
CA MET A 41 -1.73 7.88 17.18
C MET A 41 -0.88 6.79 16.55
N LEU A 42 -0.63 6.89 15.25
CA LEU A 42 0.22 5.99 14.48
C LEU A 42 1.51 6.70 14.11
N LEU A 43 2.65 6.07 14.39
CA LEU A 43 3.94 6.47 13.82
C LEU A 43 4.23 5.59 12.61
N CYS A 44 4.36 6.20 11.44
CA CYS A 44 4.82 5.52 10.24
C CYS A 44 6.21 6.03 9.82
N THR A 45 7.06 5.10 9.42
CA THR A 45 8.38 5.36 8.84
C THR A 45 8.58 4.50 7.60
N ILE A 46 9.20 5.08 6.57
CA ILE A 46 9.66 4.34 5.40
C ILE A 46 11.17 4.51 5.21
N VAL A 47 11.81 3.41 4.85
CA VAL A 47 13.21 3.37 4.41
C VAL A 47 13.29 2.53 3.16
N SER A 48 14.08 2.98 2.18
CA SER A 48 14.41 2.19 1.01
C SER A 48 15.91 2.27 0.73
N ASN A 49 16.51 1.13 0.44
CA ASN A 49 17.91 1.08 0.04
C ASN A 49 18.18 1.95 -1.19
N LYS A 50 19.42 2.44 -1.32
CA LYS A 50 19.84 3.23 -2.49
C LYS A 50 20.26 2.33 -3.65
N GLU A 51 20.71 1.12 -3.33
CA GLU A 51 21.12 0.08 -4.29
C GLU A 51 20.03 -0.97 -4.44
N ALA A 52 19.90 -1.53 -5.65
CA ALA A 52 18.98 -2.63 -5.92
C ALA A 52 19.44 -3.92 -5.22
N SER A 53 18.47 -4.71 -4.77
CA SER A 53 18.72 -6.07 -4.30
C SER A 53 18.84 -7.02 -5.51
N PRO A 54 19.66 -8.08 -5.46
CA PRO A 54 19.79 -9.06 -6.55
C PRO A 54 18.58 -10.00 -6.62
N VAL A 55 17.38 -9.44 -6.74
CA VAL A 55 16.10 -10.15 -6.85
C VAL A 55 15.29 -9.58 -8.02
N ASP A 56 14.50 -10.41 -8.67
CA ASP A 56 13.69 -10.11 -9.85
C ASP A 56 12.28 -9.59 -9.52
N PHE A 57 12.06 -9.11 -8.30
CA PHE A 57 10.77 -8.60 -7.84
C PHE A 57 10.94 -7.40 -6.90
N LEU A 58 9.85 -6.66 -6.65
CA LEU A 58 9.81 -5.58 -5.67
C LEU A 58 9.88 -6.13 -4.23
N PRO A 59 10.98 -5.94 -3.48
CA PRO A 59 11.13 -6.39 -2.11
C PRO A 59 10.51 -5.36 -1.14
N LEU A 60 9.19 -5.19 -1.25
CA LEU A 60 8.39 -4.34 -0.37
C LEU A 60 7.89 -5.15 0.82
N THR A 61 8.20 -4.69 2.03
CA THR A 61 7.68 -5.21 3.29
C THR A 61 6.88 -4.14 4.02
N VAL A 62 5.63 -4.42 4.35
CA VAL A 62 4.79 -3.60 5.22
C VAL A 62 4.63 -4.31 6.56
N ASP A 63 5.01 -3.67 7.66
CA ASP A 63 4.86 -4.19 9.03
C ASP A 63 4.04 -3.19 9.87
N TYR A 64 2.82 -3.58 10.20
CA TYR A 64 1.92 -2.85 11.10
C TYR A 64 1.88 -3.52 12.48
N ARG A 65 2.07 -2.74 13.55
CA ARG A 65 2.15 -3.26 14.92
C ARG A 65 1.33 -2.47 15.92
N GLU A 66 0.56 -3.18 16.73
CA GLU A 66 -0.17 -2.62 17.86
C GLU A 66 0.57 -2.90 19.16
N LYS A 67 1.25 -1.87 19.69
CA LYS A 67 1.97 -2.02 20.96
C LYS A 67 0.96 -2.10 22.10
N PHE A 68 1.15 -3.04 23.03
CA PHE A 68 0.30 -3.12 24.23
C PHE A 68 0.40 -1.84 25.06
N ALA A 69 1.57 -1.19 25.03
CA ALA A 69 1.80 0.10 25.68
C ALA A 69 0.90 1.22 25.13
N ALA A 70 0.43 1.14 23.89
CA ALA A 70 -0.49 2.12 23.31
C ALA A 70 -1.82 2.20 24.06
N ALA A 71 -2.27 1.06 24.62
CA ALA A 71 -3.45 0.96 25.47
C ALA A 71 -3.11 0.95 26.98
N GLY A 72 -1.86 1.26 27.36
CA GLY A 72 -1.41 1.21 28.76
C GLY A 72 -1.40 -0.19 29.37
N ARG A 73 -1.31 -1.24 28.55
CA ARG A 73 -1.34 -2.65 28.98
C ARG A 73 0.05 -3.28 28.90
N TYR A 74 0.27 -4.31 29.72
CA TYR A 74 1.44 -5.19 29.59
C TYR A 74 1.10 -6.37 28.67
N PRO A 75 2.02 -6.81 27.79
CA PRO A 75 1.81 -8.01 27.00
C PRO A 75 1.49 -9.22 27.88
N GLY A 76 0.48 -10.00 27.47
CA GLY A 76 0.10 -11.25 28.14
C GLY A 76 1.16 -12.35 28.04
N GLY A 77 0.93 -13.49 28.69
CA GLY A 77 1.81 -14.66 28.58
C GLY A 77 3.13 -14.59 29.34
N PHE A 78 4.02 -15.56 29.08
CA PHE A 78 5.27 -15.78 29.82
C PHE A 78 6.36 -14.76 29.48
N PHE A 79 6.54 -14.45 28.19
CA PHE A 79 7.65 -13.60 27.72
C PHE A 79 7.46 -12.11 27.99
N LYS A 80 6.22 -11.64 28.25
CA LYS A 80 5.89 -10.23 28.51
C LYS A 80 6.41 -9.27 27.43
N ARG A 81 6.39 -9.73 26.17
CA ARG A 81 6.81 -8.98 24.98
C ARG A 81 5.83 -9.24 23.85
N GLU A 82 5.69 -8.26 22.97
CA GLU A 82 5.06 -8.43 21.66
C GLU A 82 5.77 -9.56 20.90
N ALA A 83 4.98 -10.48 20.37
CA ALA A 83 5.48 -11.65 19.66
C ALA A 83 5.24 -11.50 18.15
N ARG A 84 4.98 -12.62 17.47
CA ARG A 84 4.47 -12.62 16.10
C ARG A 84 3.20 -11.77 15.98
N PRO A 85 2.98 -11.12 14.82
CA PRO A 85 1.79 -10.32 14.62
C PRO A 85 0.54 -11.19 14.67
N SER A 86 -0.55 -10.59 15.15
CA SER A 86 -1.90 -11.14 15.16
C SER A 86 -2.48 -11.19 13.75
N THR A 87 -3.61 -11.89 13.60
CA THR A 87 -4.33 -11.95 12.33
C THR A 87 -4.75 -10.56 11.86
N GLU A 88 -5.30 -9.72 12.74
CA GLU A 88 -5.72 -8.35 12.41
C GLU A 88 -4.55 -7.47 11.97
N GLU A 89 -3.40 -7.58 12.64
CA GLU A 89 -2.19 -6.86 12.23
C GLU A 89 -1.74 -7.29 10.84
N VAL A 90 -1.76 -8.60 10.54
CA VAL A 90 -1.41 -9.13 9.21
C VAL A 90 -2.43 -8.71 8.14
N LEU A 91 -3.73 -8.66 8.46
CA LEU A 91 -4.75 -8.18 7.53
C LEU A 91 -4.54 -6.70 7.20
N THR A 92 -4.24 -5.88 8.20
CA THR A 92 -3.92 -4.46 8.02
C THR A 92 -2.67 -4.27 7.16
N MET A 93 -1.61 -5.06 7.38
CA MET A 93 -0.42 -5.05 6.50
C MET A 93 -0.78 -5.33 5.05
N ARG A 94 -1.68 -6.29 4.80
CA ARG A 94 -2.11 -6.68 3.45
C ARG A 94 -2.96 -5.62 2.76
N LEU A 95 -3.81 -4.90 3.50
CA LEU A 95 -4.59 -3.77 2.95
C LEU A 95 -3.63 -2.71 2.40
N VAL A 96 -2.72 -2.24 3.25
CA VAL A 96 -1.74 -1.22 2.90
C VAL A 96 -0.82 -1.68 1.76
N ASP A 97 -0.28 -2.90 1.82
CA ASP A 97 0.60 -3.42 0.75
C ASP A 97 -0.09 -3.47 -0.61
N ARG A 98 -1.37 -3.89 -0.67
CA ARG A 98 -2.15 -3.94 -1.91
C ARG A 98 -2.32 -2.57 -2.56
N CYS A 99 -2.45 -1.52 -1.76
CA CYS A 99 -2.57 -0.14 -2.26
C CYS A 99 -1.24 0.45 -2.70
N LEU A 100 -0.16 0.19 -1.98
CA LEU A 100 1.14 0.78 -2.27
C LEU A 100 1.86 0.08 -3.43
N ARG A 101 1.85 -1.25 -3.45
CA ARG A 101 2.67 -2.07 -4.35
C ARG A 101 2.57 -1.68 -5.84
N PRO A 102 1.38 -1.41 -6.41
CA PRO A 102 1.26 -1.07 -7.83
C PRO A 102 1.85 0.30 -8.22
N LEU A 103 2.12 1.17 -7.25
CA LEU A 103 2.57 2.56 -7.48
C LEU A 103 4.08 2.73 -7.44
N PHE A 104 4.81 1.67 -7.07
CA PHE A 104 6.23 1.60 -7.32
C PHE A 104 6.48 1.30 -8.81
N PRO A 105 7.58 1.83 -9.37
CA PRO A 105 7.98 1.44 -10.72
C PRO A 105 8.13 -0.09 -10.85
N LYS A 106 7.81 -0.62 -12.03
CA LYS A 106 7.76 -2.08 -12.28
C LYS A 106 9.10 -2.77 -12.08
N ASP A 107 10.19 -2.05 -12.35
CA ASP A 107 11.58 -2.46 -12.27
C ASP A 107 12.26 -1.96 -10.97
N TYR A 108 11.48 -1.64 -9.94
CA TYR A 108 12.03 -1.17 -8.67
C TYR A 108 12.42 -2.34 -7.75
N HIS A 109 13.72 -2.61 -7.66
CA HIS A 109 14.27 -3.74 -6.88
C HIS A 109 14.96 -3.35 -5.58
N ALA A 110 14.89 -2.08 -5.16
CA ALA A 110 15.44 -1.65 -3.88
C ALA A 110 14.58 -2.16 -2.71
N GLU A 111 15.22 -2.82 -1.74
CA GLU A 111 14.53 -3.29 -0.54
C GLU A 111 13.92 -2.12 0.20
N THR A 112 12.59 -2.19 0.38
CA THR A 112 11.79 -1.07 0.88
C THR A 112 10.93 -1.56 2.03
N GLN A 113 11.05 -0.89 3.17
CA GLN A 113 10.34 -1.24 4.39
C GLN A 113 9.45 -0.08 4.84
N VAL A 114 8.16 -0.38 5.00
CA VAL A 114 7.18 0.50 5.64
C VAL A 114 6.87 -0.06 7.02
N MET A 115 7.19 0.68 8.07
CA MET A 115 6.86 0.32 9.45
C MET A 115 5.79 1.26 9.98
N ILE A 116 4.70 0.70 10.49
CA ILE A 116 3.57 1.43 11.06
C ILE A 116 3.36 0.91 12.47
N GLN A 117 3.34 1.81 13.45
CA GLN A 117 3.20 1.44 14.85
C GLN A 117 2.08 2.25 15.50
N LEU A 118 1.10 1.57 16.09
CA LEU A 118 0.15 2.21 17.00
C LEU A 118 0.89 2.57 18.28
N MET A 119 0.95 3.87 18.55
CA MET A 119 1.67 4.47 19.68
C MET A 119 0.73 4.86 20.82
N SER A 120 -0.52 5.18 20.49
CA SER A 120 -1.60 5.51 21.44
C SER A 120 -2.91 4.97 20.89
N HIS A 121 -3.75 4.42 21.76
CA HIS A 121 -5.04 3.82 21.42
C HIS A 121 -6.19 4.75 21.83
N ASP A 122 -7.28 4.73 21.06
CA ASP A 122 -8.56 5.38 21.38
C ASP A 122 -9.68 4.38 21.08
N ASP A 123 -10.56 4.14 22.04
CA ASP A 123 -11.65 3.16 21.90
C ASP A 123 -12.66 3.53 20.81
N ASN A 124 -12.70 4.79 20.39
CA ASN A 124 -13.62 5.29 19.36
C ASN A 124 -12.99 5.34 17.97
N VAL A 125 -11.75 4.89 17.80
CA VAL A 125 -11.01 4.99 16.54
C VAL A 125 -10.50 3.63 16.12
N MET A 126 -10.84 3.23 14.90
CA MET A 126 -10.26 2.07 14.23
C MET A 126 -8.90 2.44 13.63
N PRO A 127 -7.77 1.92 14.15
CA PRO A 127 -6.44 2.38 13.73
C PRO A 127 -6.05 1.96 12.31
N ASP A 128 -6.58 0.82 11.84
CA ASP A 128 -6.37 0.30 10.49
C ASP A 128 -6.80 1.29 9.40
N ALA A 129 -7.89 2.04 9.63
CA ALA A 129 -8.38 3.09 8.74
C ALA A 129 -7.43 4.29 8.59
N LEU A 130 -6.38 4.38 9.40
CA LEU A 130 -5.35 5.43 9.32
C LEU A 130 -4.03 4.90 8.75
N ALA A 131 -3.87 3.58 8.62
CA ALA A 131 -2.59 2.95 8.27
C ALA A 131 -2.16 3.27 6.84
N GLY A 132 -3.07 3.15 5.85
CA GLY A 132 -2.81 3.50 4.46
C GLY A 132 -2.44 4.98 4.27
N LEU A 133 -3.18 5.88 4.93
CA LEU A 133 -2.88 7.32 4.96
C LEU A 133 -1.48 7.59 5.52
N ALA A 134 -1.14 6.96 6.65
CA ALA A 134 0.16 7.15 7.28
C ALA A 134 1.32 6.65 6.40
N ALA A 135 1.15 5.50 5.76
CA ALA A 135 2.14 4.93 4.86
C ALA A 135 2.38 5.81 3.64
N SER A 136 1.30 6.21 2.96
CA SER A 136 1.40 7.10 1.79
C SER A 136 1.99 8.45 2.18
N ALA A 137 1.55 9.06 3.28
CA ALA A 137 2.10 10.33 3.74
C ALA A 137 3.60 10.25 4.03
N ALA A 138 4.08 9.16 4.65
CA ALA A 138 5.50 8.92 4.87
C ALA A 138 6.27 8.80 3.55
N ILE A 139 5.73 8.09 2.56
CA ILE A 139 6.32 7.96 1.22
C ILE A 139 6.41 9.33 0.53
N GLN A 140 5.35 10.14 0.57
CA GLN A 140 5.34 11.48 -0.05
C GLN A 140 6.34 12.46 0.58
N LEU A 141 6.79 12.20 1.81
CA LEU A 141 7.83 12.95 2.50
C LEU A 141 9.26 12.43 2.24
N SER A 142 9.37 11.33 1.49
CA SER A 142 10.62 10.72 1.07
C SER A 142 11.03 11.18 -0.33
N ASP A 143 12.21 10.73 -0.77
CA ASP A 143 12.70 10.83 -2.14
C ASP A 143 12.48 9.52 -2.93
N ILE A 144 11.72 8.55 -2.41
CA ILE A 144 11.52 7.23 -3.04
C ILE A 144 10.62 7.39 -4.29
N PRO A 145 10.91 6.73 -5.42
CA PRO A 145 10.03 6.73 -6.60
C PRO A 145 8.68 6.11 -6.26
N PHE A 146 7.62 6.92 -6.40
CA PHE A 146 6.24 6.51 -6.12
C PHE A 146 5.30 7.39 -6.94
N GLU A 147 4.37 6.77 -7.67
CA GLU A 147 3.61 7.44 -8.73
C GLU A 147 2.73 8.59 -8.21
N CYS A 148 1.92 8.34 -7.19
CA CYS A 148 0.99 9.33 -6.64
C CYS A 148 0.64 9.04 -5.17
N PRO A 149 0.18 10.04 -4.39
CA PRO A 149 -0.38 9.78 -3.07
C PRO A 149 -1.65 8.93 -3.16
N ILE A 150 -1.81 8.04 -2.19
CA ILE A 150 -3.04 7.29 -1.94
C ILE A 150 -3.53 7.51 -0.53
N SER A 151 -4.77 7.10 -0.28
CA SER A 151 -5.23 6.86 1.07
C SER A 151 -6.20 5.69 1.11
N GLU A 152 -6.47 5.25 2.33
CA GLU A 152 -7.49 4.26 2.63
C GLU A 152 -8.52 4.88 3.57
N ALA A 153 -9.80 4.61 3.33
CA ALA A 153 -10.89 5.04 4.19
C ALA A 153 -11.88 3.89 4.38
N ARG A 154 -12.27 3.67 5.64
CA ARG A 154 -13.36 2.76 5.97
C ARG A 154 -14.67 3.52 5.83
N VAL A 155 -15.63 2.97 5.11
CA VAL A 155 -16.99 3.46 5.03
C VAL A 155 -17.89 2.42 5.67
N ALA A 156 -18.75 2.86 6.58
CA ALA A 156 -19.86 2.03 7.01
C ALA A 156 -21.18 2.71 6.73
N ARG A 157 -22.24 1.92 6.54
CA ARG A 157 -23.60 2.43 6.52
C ARG A 157 -24.30 2.08 7.81
N ILE A 158 -24.73 3.10 8.55
CA ILE A 158 -25.34 2.98 9.87
C ILE A 158 -26.66 3.73 9.82
N ASN A 159 -27.77 3.06 10.14
CA ASN A 159 -29.12 3.63 10.06
C ASN A 159 -29.44 4.25 8.68
N GLY A 160 -28.88 3.70 7.60
CA GLY A 160 -29.08 4.18 6.22
C GLY A 160 -28.16 5.32 5.78
N GLU A 161 -27.25 5.79 6.64
CA GLU A 161 -26.31 6.87 6.31
C GLU A 161 -24.86 6.36 6.25
N PHE A 162 -24.10 6.82 5.26
CA PHE A 162 -22.68 6.50 5.14
C PHE A 162 -21.83 7.35 6.09
N VAL A 163 -20.88 6.71 6.77
CA VAL A 163 -19.98 7.31 7.75
C VAL A 163 -18.54 6.94 7.42
N ILE A 164 -17.65 7.94 7.37
CA ILE A 164 -16.21 7.74 7.20
C ILE A 164 -15.57 7.34 8.54
N ASN A 165 -14.71 6.33 8.51
CA ASN A 165 -13.90 5.85 9.62
C ASN A 165 -14.71 5.75 10.93
N PRO A 166 -15.81 4.97 10.96
CA PRO A 166 -16.65 4.81 12.14
C PRO A 166 -15.88 4.16 13.30
N SER A 167 -16.39 4.31 14.53
CA SER A 167 -15.86 3.61 15.70
C SER A 167 -16.21 2.11 15.67
N TYR A 168 -15.48 1.32 16.45
CA TYR A 168 -15.78 -0.11 16.60
C TYR A 168 -17.21 -0.37 17.10
N GLU A 169 -17.72 0.45 18.03
CA GLU A 169 -19.08 0.34 18.53
C GLU A 169 -20.11 0.65 17.43
N ALA A 170 -19.86 1.70 16.62
CA ALA A 170 -20.75 2.08 15.53
C ALA A 170 -20.79 1.02 14.41
N LEU A 171 -19.69 0.31 14.17
CA LEU A 171 -19.63 -0.79 13.19
C LEU A 171 -20.56 -1.97 13.52
N GLN A 172 -20.92 -2.18 14.79
CA GLN A 172 -21.81 -3.28 15.17
C GLN A 172 -23.23 -3.12 14.59
N GLU A 173 -23.66 -1.87 14.40
CA GLU A 173 -24.95 -1.51 13.83
C GLU A 173 -24.90 -1.36 12.30
N ALA A 174 -23.74 -1.53 11.69
CA ALA A 174 -23.57 -1.32 10.26
C ALA A 174 -24.16 -2.48 9.43
N ASP A 175 -24.72 -2.14 8.27
CA ASP A 175 -25.14 -3.12 7.25
C ASP A 175 -24.21 -3.15 6.03
N ILE A 176 -23.33 -2.15 5.90
CA ILE A 176 -22.19 -2.12 4.97
C ILE A 176 -20.97 -1.74 5.79
N ASP A 177 -19.85 -2.46 5.64
CA ASP A 177 -18.53 -2.11 6.16
C ASP A 177 -17.47 -2.39 5.08
N ILE A 178 -16.87 -1.34 4.53
CA ILE A 178 -15.97 -1.43 3.39
C ILE A 178 -14.74 -0.55 3.59
N MET A 179 -13.56 -1.13 3.42
CA MET A 179 -12.30 -0.42 3.26
C MET A 179 -12.05 -0.17 1.78
N VAL A 180 -11.81 1.09 1.42
CA VAL A 180 -11.50 1.49 0.04
C VAL A 180 -10.15 2.17 0.04
N GLY A 181 -9.26 1.73 -0.84
CA GLY A 181 -7.98 2.36 -1.11
C GLY A 181 -7.94 2.94 -2.52
N ALA A 182 -7.56 4.22 -2.61
CA ALA A 182 -7.61 4.97 -3.87
C ALA A 182 -6.54 6.07 -3.91
N SER A 183 -6.19 6.49 -5.12
CA SER A 183 -5.55 7.78 -5.38
C SER A 183 -6.62 8.87 -5.56
N GLU A 184 -6.20 10.11 -5.87
CA GLU A 184 -7.13 11.18 -6.22
C GLU A 184 -7.99 10.83 -7.45
N ASP A 185 -7.43 10.08 -8.40
CA ASP A 185 -8.05 9.82 -9.70
C ASP A 185 -8.70 8.44 -9.81
N SER A 186 -8.19 7.42 -9.10
CA SER A 186 -8.61 6.04 -9.32
C SER A 186 -8.70 5.21 -8.04
N VAL A 187 -9.75 4.40 -7.96
CA VAL A 187 -9.90 3.36 -6.94
C VAL A 187 -9.00 2.18 -7.31
N MET A 188 -8.31 1.62 -6.32
CA MET A 188 -7.31 0.56 -6.53
C MET A 188 -7.63 -0.71 -5.76
N MET A 189 -8.19 -0.57 -4.56
CA MET A 189 -8.42 -1.67 -3.64
C MET A 189 -9.75 -1.48 -2.94
N VAL A 190 -10.51 -2.57 -2.83
CA VAL A 190 -11.77 -2.62 -2.09
C VAL A 190 -11.79 -3.93 -1.33
N GLU A 191 -12.12 -3.88 -0.05
CA GLU A 191 -12.30 -5.03 0.85
C GLU A 191 -13.47 -4.72 1.79
N GLY A 192 -14.38 -5.64 2.04
CA GLY A 192 -15.50 -5.35 2.94
C GLY A 192 -16.48 -6.50 3.11
N GLU A 193 -17.42 -6.31 4.04
CA GLU A 193 -18.53 -7.19 4.33
C GLU A 193 -19.84 -6.38 4.33
N MET A 194 -20.92 -6.96 3.79
CA MET A 194 -22.22 -6.32 3.70
C MET A 194 -23.35 -7.32 3.96
N LYS A 195 -24.46 -6.83 4.51
CA LYS A 195 -25.69 -7.60 4.76
C LYS A 195 -26.66 -7.49 3.58
N GLU A 196 -26.40 -8.27 2.52
CA GLU A 196 -27.26 -8.37 1.32
C GLU A 196 -27.58 -7.00 0.66
N CYS A 197 -26.59 -6.13 0.49
CA CYS A 197 -26.76 -4.86 -0.24
C CYS A 197 -26.82 -5.09 -1.77
N SER A 198 -27.44 -4.15 -2.48
CA SER A 198 -27.40 -4.08 -3.94
C SER A 198 -26.05 -3.59 -4.46
N GLU A 199 -25.76 -3.86 -5.73
CA GLU A 199 -24.55 -3.37 -6.39
C GLU A 199 -24.50 -1.83 -6.46
N GLU A 200 -25.66 -1.17 -6.56
CA GLU A 200 -25.78 0.29 -6.57
C GLU A 200 -25.34 0.88 -5.22
N GLU A 201 -25.83 0.33 -4.10
CA GLU A 201 -25.44 0.76 -2.76
C GLU A 201 -23.94 0.56 -2.50
N MET A 202 -23.36 -0.55 -2.98
CA MET A 202 -21.92 -0.78 -2.88
C MET A 202 -21.13 0.26 -3.69
N ALA A 203 -21.56 0.58 -4.92
CA ALA A 203 -20.91 1.60 -5.74
C ALA A 203 -21.00 3.00 -5.11
N GLU A 204 -22.11 3.33 -4.45
CA GLU A 204 -22.28 4.57 -3.70
C GLU A 204 -21.34 4.64 -2.49
N ALA A 205 -21.17 3.54 -1.75
CA ALA A 205 -20.22 3.47 -0.63
C ALA A 205 -18.76 3.71 -1.11
N ILE A 206 -18.38 3.10 -2.23
CA ILE A 206 -17.05 3.30 -2.84
C ILE A 206 -16.85 4.75 -3.27
N LYS A 207 -17.85 5.35 -3.91
CA LYS A 207 -17.81 6.76 -4.32
C LYS A 207 -17.69 7.69 -3.11
N PHE A 208 -18.46 7.41 -2.05
CA PHE A 208 -18.41 8.18 -0.81
C PHE A 208 -17.02 8.10 -0.16
N ALA A 209 -16.39 6.92 -0.15
CA ALA A 209 -15.01 6.75 0.31
C ALA A 209 -14.03 7.57 -0.54
N HIS A 210 -14.15 7.51 -1.87
CA HIS A 210 -13.23 8.16 -2.79
C HIS A 210 -13.20 9.68 -2.61
N GLU A 211 -14.35 10.31 -2.37
CA GLU A 211 -14.40 11.76 -2.09
C GLU A 211 -13.62 12.13 -0.82
N ALA A 212 -13.70 11.33 0.25
CA ALA A 212 -12.90 11.54 1.44
C ALA A 212 -11.40 11.31 1.19
N ILE A 213 -11.06 10.27 0.41
CA ILE A 213 -9.67 9.93 0.06
C ILE A 213 -9.01 11.04 -0.75
N LYS A 214 -9.73 11.71 -1.67
CA LYS A 214 -9.19 12.86 -2.42
C LYS A 214 -8.71 13.97 -1.48
N VAL A 215 -9.51 14.32 -0.46
CA VAL A 215 -9.13 15.32 0.55
C VAL A 215 -7.88 14.89 1.32
N GLN A 216 -7.80 13.60 1.67
CA GLN A 216 -6.65 13.03 2.37
C GLN A 216 -5.38 13.05 1.50
N CYS A 217 -5.47 12.72 0.22
CA CYS A 217 -4.35 12.80 -0.73
C CYS A 217 -3.85 14.23 -0.89
N GLN A 218 -4.76 15.19 -1.06
CA GLN A 218 -4.40 16.61 -1.16
C GLN A 218 -3.73 17.14 0.11
N ALA A 219 -4.11 16.66 1.29
CA ALA A 219 -3.43 17.00 2.53
C ALA A 219 -1.97 16.49 2.56
N GLN A 220 -1.71 15.29 2.04
CA GLN A 220 -0.33 14.78 1.93
C GLN A 220 0.52 15.65 1.01
N VAL A 221 -0.02 16.06 -0.14
CA VAL A 221 0.67 16.95 -1.09
C VAL A 221 1.01 18.28 -0.41
N ARG A 222 0.04 18.93 0.25
CA ARG A 222 0.28 20.18 0.98
C ARG A 222 1.33 20.03 2.08
N LEU A 223 1.33 18.91 2.80
CA LEU A 223 2.34 18.63 3.82
C LEU A 223 3.73 18.52 3.21
N ALA A 224 3.88 17.75 2.13
CA ALA A 224 5.15 17.60 1.43
C ALA A 224 5.66 18.95 0.90
N GLU A 225 4.79 19.78 0.32
CA GLU A 225 5.11 21.14 -0.11
C GLU A 225 5.59 22.03 1.04
N LYS A 226 4.88 22.01 2.19
CA LYS A 226 5.26 22.79 3.39
C LYS A 226 6.63 22.41 3.93
N VAL A 227 6.99 21.13 3.86
CA VAL A 227 8.31 20.62 4.30
C VAL A 227 9.41 20.99 3.30
N GLY A 228 9.04 21.18 2.03
CA GLY A 228 9.96 21.33 0.90
C GLY A 228 10.18 19.98 0.23
N LYS A 229 9.18 19.57 -0.57
CA LYS A 229 9.12 18.28 -1.29
C LYS A 229 10.49 17.89 -1.82
N LYS A 230 10.95 16.70 -1.44
CA LYS A 230 12.24 16.17 -1.87
C LYS A 230 12.19 15.87 -3.37
N GLU A 231 13.33 16.06 -4.04
CA GLU A 231 13.51 15.56 -5.39
C GLU A 231 13.49 14.04 -5.36
N THR A 232 12.73 13.41 -6.25
CA THR A 232 12.67 11.95 -6.37
C THR A 232 14.05 11.43 -6.79
N ARG A 233 14.59 10.48 -6.03
CA ARG A 233 15.88 9.86 -6.32
C ARG A 233 15.80 9.05 -7.62
N THR A 234 16.89 9.01 -8.37
CA THR A 234 17.06 8.05 -9.47
C THR A 234 17.43 6.67 -8.92
N TYR A 235 17.14 5.62 -9.67
CA TYR A 235 17.55 4.25 -9.38
C TYR A 235 18.05 3.58 -10.67
N GLU A 236 18.79 2.49 -10.53
CA GLU A 236 19.22 1.66 -11.65
C GLU A 236 18.01 0.84 -12.12
N GLY A 237 17.46 1.23 -13.28
CA GLY A 237 16.38 0.48 -13.93
C GLY A 237 16.89 -0.76 -14.65
N GLU A 238 15.96 -1.60 -15.10
CA GLU A 238 16.29 -2.77 -15.90
C GLU A 238 16.81 -2.39 -17.30
N ARG A 239 17.69 -3.23 -17.86
CA ARG A 239 18.16 -3.06 -19.24
C ARG A 239 17.01 -3.38 -20.20
N GLU A 240 16.61 -2.39 -20.98
CA GLU A 240 15.69 -2.60 -22.11
C GLU A 240 16.48 -2.82 -23.41
N ASP A 241 16.24 -3.95 -24.08
CA ASP A 241 16.81 -4.28 -25.40
C ASP A 241 15.67 -4.60 -26.38
N GLU A 242 15.24 -3.57 -27.11
CA GLU A 242 14.11 -3.66 -28.06
C GLU A 242 14.35 -4.70 -29.16
N ALA A 243 15.61 -4.86 -29.61
CA ALA A 243 15.95 -5.81 -30.66
C ALA A 243 15.83 -7.26 -30.14
N LEU A 244 16.30 -7.51 -28.92
CA LEU A 244 16.12 -8.80 -28.24
C LEU A 244 14.64 -9.08 -28.01
N GLN A 245 13.88 -8.10 -27.49
CA GLN A 245 12.44 -8.23 -27.27
C GLN A 245 11.70 -8.59 -28.57
N GLN A 246 12.00 -7.90 -29.67
CA GLN A 246 11.39 -8.18 -30.97
C GLN A 246 11.74 -9.58 -31.48
N LYS A 247 13.01 -10.00 -31.39
CA LYS A 247 13.44 -11.35 -31.78
C LYS A 247 12.70 -12.44 -31.00
N VAL A 248 12.56 -12.27 -29.68
CA VAL A 248 11.79 -13.19 -28.82
C VAL A 248 10.30 -13.20 -29.20
N TYR A 249 9.72 -12.02 -29.46
CA TYR A 249 8.32 -11.89 -29.84
C TYR A 249 8.02 -12.61 -31.16
N GLU A 250 8.81 -12.38 -32.20
CA GLU A 250 8.65 -13.01 -33.51
C GLU A 250 8.80 -14.55 -33.44
N ALA A 251 9.71 -15.04 -32.60
CA ALA A 251 9.94 -16.48 -32.44
C ALA A 251 8.83 -17.22 -31.65
N SER A 252 8.13 -16.51 -30.75
CA SER A 252 7.23 -17.12 -29.76
C SER A 252 5.76 -16.81 -29.96
N TYR A 253 5.39 -15.61 -30.45
CA TYR A 253 4.04 -15.08 -30.35
C TYR A 253 2.98 -15.98 -31.00
N SER A 254 3.18 -16.36 -32.27
CA SER A 254 2.20 -17.20 -33.00
C SER A 254 2.00 -18.55 -32.31
N LYS A 255 3.08 -19.20 -31.86
CA LYS A 255 3.03 -20.50 -31.18
C LYS A 255 2.28 -20.39 -29.85
N CYS A 256 2.61 -19.38 -29.05
CA CYS A 256 1.94 -19.12 -27.78
C CYS A 256 0.45 -18.82 -27.99
N TYR A 257 0.11 -18.06 -29.02
CA TYR A 257 -1.27 -17.71 -29.35
C TYR A 257 -2.09 -18.93 -29.78
N ASP A 258 -1.51 -19.82 -30.58
CA ASP A 258 -2.16 -21.07 -30.99
C ASP A 258 -2.37 -22.01 -29.80
N ILE A 259 -1.40 -22.13 -28.89
CA ILE A 259 -1.54 -22.89 -27.65
C ILE A 259 -2.68 -22.33 -26.78
N ALA A 260 -2.74 -21.01 -26.61
CA ALA A 260 -3.77 -20.36 -25.80
C ALA A 260 -5.19 -20.61 -26.32
N LYS A 261 -5.35 -20.74 -27.64
CA LYS A 261 -6.65 -20.97 -28.30
C LYS A 261 -7.19 -22.39 -28.18
N GLN A 262 -6.35 -23.38 -27.89
CA GLN A 262 -6.74 -24.79 -27.94
C GLN A 262 -7.72 -25.21 -26.83
N GLY A 263 -7.90 -24.39 -25.79
CA GLY A 263 -8.78 -24.73 -24.67
C GLY A 263 -8.31 -25.95 -23.87
N SER A 264 -7.01 -26.26 -23.93
CA SER A 264 -6.39 -27.39 -23.22
C SER A 264 -6.38 -27.21 -21.71
N THR A 265 -6.09 -28.30 -20.99
CA THR A 265 -5.97 -28.27 -19.54
C THR A 265 -4.80 -27.37 -19.11
N LYS A 266 -4.81 -26.90 -17.85
CA LYS A 266 -3.72 -26.07 -17.30
C LYS A 266 -2.35 -26.76 -17.43
N GLN A 267 -2.30 -28.08 -17.23
CA GLN A 267 -1.06 -28.84 -17.28
C GLN A 267 -0.51 -28.91 -18.72
N GLU A 268 -1.33 -29.38 -19.66
CA GLU A 268 -0.94 -29.48 -21.09
C GLU A 268 -0.52 -28.11 -21.66
N ARG A 269 -1.26 -27.06 -21.30
CA ARG A 269 -0.91 -25.69 -21.69
C ARG A 269 0.43 -25.23 -21.10
N GLY A 270 0.69 -25.56 -19.83
CA GLY A 270 1.95 -25.24 -19.17
C GLY A 270 3.15 -25.94 -19.83
N GLU A 271 3.02 -27.24 -20.13
CA GLU A 271 4.03 -28.02 -20.84
C GLU A 271 4.28 -27.46 -22.25
N ALA A 272 3.22 -27.12 -22.99
CA ALA A 272 3.36 -26.52 -24.31
C ALA A 272 4.06 -25.15 -24.29
N PHE A 273 3.74 -24.28 -23.34
CA PHE A 273 4.47 -23.00 -23.18
C PHE A 273 5.92 -23.20 -22.76
N ALA A 274 6.21 -24.18 -21.90
CA ALA A 274 7.58 -24.51 -21.53
C ALA A 274 8.40 -24.97 -22.75
N ASN A 275 7.82 -25.79 -23.62
CA ASN A 275 8.48 -26.21 -24.86
C ASN A 275 8.79 -25.02 -25.77
N VAL A 276 7.85 -24.08 -25.94
CA VAL A 276 8.10 -22.85 -26.72
C VAL A 276 9.23 -22.02 -26.08
N LYS A 277 9.28 -21.93 -24.75
CA LYS A 277 10.36 -21.22 -24.05
C LYS A 277 11.73 -21.84 -24.36
N GLU A 278 11.85 -23.17 -24.30
CA GLU A 278 13.09 -23.88 -24.62
C GLU A 278 13.47 -23.74 -26.10
N GLU A 279 12.50 -23.80 -27.02
CA GLU A 279 12.73 -23.56 -28.45
C GLU A 279 13.28 -22.16 -28.74
N VAL A 280 12.77 -21.14 -28.01
CA VAL A 280 13.24 -19.76 -28.16
C VAL A 280 14.63 -19.60 -27.56
N LYS A 281 14.90 -20.18 -26.39
CA LYS A 281 16.24 -20.17 -25.78
C LYS A 281 17.30 -20.79 -26.70
N ALA A 282 16.95 -21.85 -27.43
CA ALA A 282 17.84 -22.48 -28.39
C ALA A 282 18.22 -21.59 -29.60
N LEU A 283 17.62 -20.41 -29.77
CA LEU A 283 17.99 -19.40 -30.79
C LEU A 283 19.14 -18.48 -30.36
N PHE A 284 19.62 -18.63 -29.13
CA PHE A 284 20.66 -17.80 -28.53
C PHE A 284 21.86 -18.69 -28.15
N SER A 285 23.06 -18.12 -28.20
CA SER A 285 24.27 -18.79 -27.71
C SER A 285 24.26 -18.91 -26.18
N GLU A 286 25.07 -19.81 -25.62
CA GLU A 286 25.23 -19.92 -24.17
C GLU A 286 25.71 -18.59 -23.55
N GLU A 287 26.58 -17.85 -24.24
CA GLU A 287 27.08 -16.53 -23.83
C GLU A 287 25.99 -15.46 -23.87
N GLU A 288 25.13 -15.47 -24.91
CA GLU A 288 23.98 -14.56 -25.00
C GLU A 288 22.92 -14.84 -23.91
N LEU A 289 22.75 -16.10 -23.51
CA LEU A 289 21.85 -16.49 -22.42
C LEU A 289 22.43 -16.12 -21.05
N GLU A 290 23.73 -16.30 -20.81
CA GLU A 290 24.37 -15.89 -19.56
C GLU A 290 24.36 -14.36 -19.37
N GLU A 291 24.50 -13.59 -20.45
CA GLU A 291 24.53 -12.12 -20.39
C GLU A 291 23.12 -11.51 -20.27
N ASN A 292 22.08 -12.13 -20.85
CA ASN A 292 20.76 -11.52 -20.97
C ASN A 292 19.63 -12.25 -20.19
N GLY A 293 19.89 -13.43 -19.62
CA GLY A 293 18.93 -14.21 -18.81
C GLY A 293 18.07 -15.22 -19.59
#